data_AF-U2HLN8-F1
#
_entry.id   AF-U2HLN8-F1
#
_cell.length_a   1.000
_cell.length_b   1.000
_cell.length_c   1.000
_cell.angle_alpha   90.00
_cell.angle_beta   90.00
_cell.angle_gamma   90.00
#
_symmetry.space_group_name_H-M   'P 1'
#
loop_
_entity.id
_entity.type
_entity.pdbx_description
1 polymer ?
#
loop_
_entity_poly.entity_id
_entity_poly.type
_entity_poly.pdbx_seq_one_letter_code
_entity_poly.pdbx_strand_id
1 'polypeptide(L)'
;MSPFLGPRYGDVQTEYCTADDRIRMVRDFDRVKCEAALEVPNLQKTVRRAVLARLKKLRAFDREFAAESTRLTKTACTRTKP
;
A
#
# COMPACT_ATOMS: atom_id res chain seq x y z
N MET A 1 9.93 -12.95 7.05
CA MET A 1 9.32 -13.41 5.78
C MET A 1 9.55 -12.35 4.72
N SER A 2 9.90 -12.75 3.50
CA SER A 2 10.03 -11.81 2.37
C SER A 2 8.64 -11.31 1.96
N PRO A 3 8.43 -9.99 1.74
CA PRO A 3 7.14 -9.47 1.30
C PRO A 3 6.83 -9.77 -0.17
N PHE A 4 7.81 -10.21 -0.96
CA PHE A 4 7.70 -10.45 -2.40
C PHE A 4 7.35 -11.91 -2.74
N LEU A 5 6.28 -12.43 -2.14
CA LEU A 5 5.80 -13.78 -2.36
C LEU A 5 4.99 -13.87 -3.66
N GLY A 6 5.43 -14.74 -4.56
CA GLY A 6 4.71 -15.08 -5.79
C GLY A 6 3.48 -15.94 -5.56
N PRO A 7 2.77 -16.33 -6.63
CA PRO A 7 1.68 -17.30 -6.54
C PRO A 7 2.18 -18.66 -6.02
N ARG A 8 1.36 -19.32 -5.19
CA ARG A 8 1.65 -20.66 -4.69
C ARG A 8 1.26 -21.70 -5.74
N TYR A 9 2.18 -22.61 -6.06
CA TYR A 9 1.92 -23.74 -6.95
C TYR A 9 1.95 -25.03 -6.14
N GLY A 10 0.77 -25.62 -5.89
CA GLY A 10 0.61 -26.75 -4.97
C GLY A 10 1.08 -26.36 -3.56
N ASP A 11 2.13 -27.01 -3.08
CA ASP A 11 2.75 -26.73 -1.77
C ASP A 11 3.96 -25.80 -1.81
N VAL A 12 4.39 -25.38 -3.01
CA VAL A 12 5.58 -24.55 -3.18
C VAL A 12 5.20 -23.08 -3.25
N GLN A 13 5.72 -22.30 -2.31
CA GLN A 13 5.65 -20.84 -2.32
C GLN A 13 6.74 -20.31 -3.26
N THR A 14 6.35 -19.66 -4.36
CA THR A 14 7.31 -19.01 -5.26
C THR A 14 7.60 -17.57 -4.80
N GLU A 15 8.67 -16.97 -5.31
CA GLU A 15 9.04 -15.56 -5.07
C GLU A 15 9.14 -14.81 -6.39
N TYR A 16 8.82 -13.52 -6.38
CA TYR A 16 9.02 -12.68 -7.57
C TYR A 16 10.51 -12.39 -7.76
N CYS A 17 11.10 -12.92 -8.83
CA CYS A 17 12.53 -12.85 -9.08
C CYS A 17 12.95 -11.54 -9.74
N THR A 18 12.14 -10.97 -10.64
CA THR A 18 12.55 -9.78 -11.41
C THR A 18 12.19 -8.46 -10.73
N ALA A 19 12.95 -7.41 -11.06
CA ALA A 19 12.67 -6.05 -10.60
C ALA A 19 11.27 -5.57 -11.02
N ASP A 20 10.87 -5.87 -12.26
CA ASP A 20 9.60 -5.42 -12.83
C ASP A 20 8.43 -6.13 -12.14
N ASP A 21 8.53 -7.44 -11.91
CA ASP A 21 7.51 -8.20 -11.19
C ASP A 21 7.33 -7.69 -9.76
N ARG A 22 8.44 -7.40 -9.06
CA ARG A 22 8.41 -6.79 -7.72
C ARG A 22 7.74 -5.42 -7.76
N ILE A 23 8.00 -4.60 -8.77
CA ILE A 23 7.35 -3.28 -8.94
C ILE A 23 5.86 -3.43 -9.20
N ARG A 24 5.44 -4.40 -10.01
CA ARG A 24 4.01 -4.70 -10.26
C ARG A 24 3.32 -5.09 -8.95
N MET A 25 3.93 -6.00 -8.18
CA MET A 25 3.38 -6.45 -6.90
C MET A 25 3.23 -5.31 -5.88
N VAL A 26 4.18 -4.37 -5.84
CA VAL A 26 4.14 -3.20 -4.96
C VAL A 26 2.92 -2.31 -5.20
N ARG A 27 2.29 -2.36 -6.39
CA ARG A 27 1.06 -1.62 -6.66
C ARG A 27 -0.11 -2.08 -5.81
N ASP A 28 -0.10 -3.35 -5.40
CA ASP A 28 -1.15 -3.97 -4.59
C ASP A 28 -0.76 -4.09 -3.11
N PHE A 29 0.38 -3.54 -2.72
CA PHE A 29 0.82 -3.56 -1.32
C PHE A 29 0.02 -2.59 -0.46
N ASP A 30 -0.30 -3.10 0.74
CA ASP A 30 -0.75 -2.33 1.88
C ASP A 30 0.40 -1.59 2.54
N ARG A 31 0.06 -0.64 3.42
CA ARG A 31 1.04 0.16 4.16
C ARG A 31 2.03 -0.70 4.94
N VAL A 32 1.56 -1.72 5.64
CA VAL A 32 2.39 -2.64 6.44
C VAL A 32 3.38 -3.41 5.55
N LYS A 33 2.91 -3.90 4.40
CA LYS A 33 3.78 -4.60 3.43
C LYS A 33 4.80 -3.67 2.78
N CYS A 34 4.43 -2.41 2.54
CA CYS A 34 5.36 -1.40 2.05
C CYS A 34 6.46 -1.09 3.07
N GLU A 35 6.11 -0.96 4.36
CA GLU A 35 7.08 -0.72 5.43
C GLU A 35 8.02 -1.93 5.59
N ALA A 36 7.48 -3.16 5.63
CA ALA A 36 8.28 -4.39 5.64
C ALA A 36 9.19 -4.54 4.40
N ALA A 37 8.73 -4.08 3.23
CA ALA A 37 9.56 -4.09 2.02
C ALA A 37 10.77 -3.15 2.12
N LEU A 38 10.67 -2.03 2.84
CA LEU A 38 11.78 -1.10 3.06
C LEU A 38 12.84 -1.63 4.03
N GLU A 39 12.47 -2.58 4.89
CA GLU A 39 13.39 -3.25 5.82
C GLU A 39 14.25 -4.34 5.15
N VAL A 40 13.91 -4.74 3.91
CA VAL A 40 14.68 -5.75 3.18
C VAL A 40 16.07 -5.19 2.80
N PRO A 41 17.16 -5.80 3.29
CA PRO A 41 18.51 -5.35 2.94
C PRO A 41 18.79 -5.60 1.45
N ASN A 42 19.60 -4.75 0.84
CA ASN A 42 19.92 -4.82 -0.60
C ASN A 42 18.71 -4.70 -1.54
N LEU A 43 17.62 -4.08 -1.10
CA LEU A 43 16.49 -3.79 -1.98
C LEU A 43 16.93 -2.91 -3.15
N GLN A 44 16.62 -3.37 -4.36
CA GLN A 44 16.95 -2.65 -5.58
C GLN A 44 16.35 -1.24 -5.58
N LYS A 45 17.13 -0.25 -6.02
CA LYS A 45 16.75 1.18 -5.97
C LYS A 45 15.43 1.47 -6.68
N THR A 46 15.14 0.77 -7.79
CA THR A 46 13.90 0.91 -8.56
C THR A 46 12.69 0.44 -7.76
N VAL A 47 12.80 -0.73 -7.12
CA VAL A 47 11.75 -1.28 -6.24
C VAL A 47 11.54 -0.37 -5.02
N ARG A 48 12.62 0.11 -4.40
CA ARG A 48 12.54 1.06 -3.27
C ARG A 48 11.77 2.34 -3.64
N ARG A 49 12.04 2.91 -4.82
CA ARG A 49 11.31 4.07 -5.33
C ARG A 49 9.83 3.77 -5.55
N ALA A 50 9.49 2.59 -6.09
CA ALA A 50 8.11 2.18 -6.27
C ALA A 50 7.35 2.05 -4.93
N VAL A 51 7.98 1.47 -3.90
CA VAL A 51 7.40 1.33 -2.56
C VAL A 51 7.12 2.69 -1.93
N LEU A 52 8.08 3.62 -2.00
CA LEU A 52 7.90 4.98 -1.50
C LEU A 52 6.79 5.73 -2.23
N ALA A 53 6.69 5.56 -3.55
CA ALA A 53 5.62 6.16 -4.35
C ALA A 53 4.23 5.61 -3.96
N ARG A 54 4.13 4.30 -3.70
CA ARG A 54 2.89 3.67 -3.21
C ARG A 54 2.49 4.21 -1.84
N LEU A 55 3.42 4.29 -0.89
CA LEU A 55 3.16 4.87 0.44
C LEU A 55 2.67 6.32 0.36
N LYS A 56 3.23 7.13 -0.55
CA LYS A 56 2.76 8.51 -0.76
C LYS A 56 1.30 8.54 -1.26
N LYS A 57 0.93 7.65 -2.19
CA LYS A 57 -0.44 7.54 -2.69
C LYS A 57 -1.42 7.09 -1.61
N LEU A 58 -1.05 6.07 -0.82
CA LEU A 58 -1.88 5.59 0.29
C LEU A 58 -2.14 6.72 1.30
N ARG A 59 -1.11 7.50 1.67
CA ARG A 59 -1.28 8.67 2.55
C ARG A 59 -2.17 9.76 1.97
N ALA A 60 -2.13 9.97 0.65
CA ALA A 60 -3.00 10.95 -0.01
C ALA A 60 -4.45 10.47 0.00
N PHE A 61 -4.69 9.20 -0.32
CA PHE A 61 -6.01 8.59 -0.27
C PHE A 61 -6.62 8.62 1.13
N ASP A 62 -5.85 8.28 2.16
CA ASP A 62 -6.29 8.36 3.56
C ASP A 62 -6.71 9.79 3.95
N ARG A 63 -5.99 10.81 3.46
CA ARG A 63 -6.33 12.22 3.70
C ARG A 63 -7.60 12.64 2.98
N GLU A 64 -7.80 12.22 1.74
CA GLU A 64 -9.02 12.51 0.98
C GLU A 64 -10.24 11.87 1.64
N PHE A 65 -10.12 10.61 2.05
CA PHE A 65 -11.17 9.89 2.76
C PHE A 65 -11.49 10.53 4.12
N ALA A 66 -10.46 10.94 4.89
CA ALA A 66 -10.66 11.66 6.15
C ALA A 66 -11.33 13.03 5.94
N ALA A 67 -10.96 13.76 4.89
CA ALA A 67 -11.56 15.03 4.54
C ALA A 67 -13.03 14.88 4.10
N GLU A 68 -13.38 13.79 3.42
CA GLU A 68 -14.75 13.49 3.01
C GLU A 68 -15.62 13.05 4.19
N SER A 69 -15.10 12.17 5.06
CA SER A 69 -15.78 11.74 6.28
C SER A 69 -16.08 12.92 7.22
N THR A 70 -15.15 13.86 7.38
CA THR A 70 -15.38 15.08 8.18
C THR A 70 -16.41 16.04 7.58
N ARG A 71 -16.61 16.04 6.26
CA ARG A 71 -17.69 16.80 5.61
C ARG A 71 -19.05 16.17 5.88
N LEU A 72 -19.15 14.85 5.78
CA LEU A 72 -20.37 14.09 6.04
C LEU A 72 -20.85 14.24 7.48
N THR A 73 -19.96 14.13 8.47
CA THR A 73 -20.32 14.30 9.89
C THR A 73 -20.77 15.73 10.21
N LYS A 74 -20.13 16.75 9.63
CA LYS A 74 -20.56 18.16 9.79
C LYS A 74 -21.93 18.44 9.17
N THR A 75 -22.23 17.84 8.02
CA THR A 75 -23.52 18.03 7.33
C THR A 75 -24.66 17.30 8.04
N ALA A 76 -24.37 16.19 8.73
CA ALA A 76 -25.35 15.48 9.55
C ALA A 76 -25.74 16.28 10.81
N CYS A 77 -24.79 16.98 11.45
CA CYS A 77 -25.07 17.77 12.66
C CYS A 77 -25.89 19.05 12.42
N THR A 78 -26.04 19.52 11.18
CA THR A 78 -26.83 20.74 10.87
C THR A 78 -28.30 20.45 10.56
N ARG A 79 -28.74 19.18 10.53
CA ARG A 79 -30.12 18.74 10.21
C ARG A 79 -30.98 18.33 11.41
N THR A 80 -30.58 18.69 12.63
CA THR A 80 -31.46 18.59 13.82
C THR A 80 -31.82 20.00 14.27
N LYS A 81 -32.94 20.51 13.75
CA LYS A 81 -33.64 21.67 14.32
C LYS A 81 -35.05 21.18 14.72
N PRO A 82 -35.49 21.38 15.98
CA PRO A 82 -36.84 21.05 16.41
C PRO A 82 -37.91 21.90 15.71
#